data_AF-A0A5C7ML80-F1
#
_entry.id   AF-A0A5C7ML80-F1
#
_cell.length_a   1.000
_cell.length_b   1.000
_cell.length_c   1.000
_cell.angle_alpha   90.00
_cell.angle_beta   90.00
_cell.angle_gamma   90.00
#
_symmetry.space_group_name_H-M   'P 1'
#
loop_
_entity.id
_entity.type
_entity.pdbx_description
1 polymer ?
#
loop_
_entity_poly.entity_id
_entity_poly.type
_entity_poly.pdbx_seq_one_letter_code
_entity_poly.pdbx_strand_id
1 'polypeptide(L)' 'AQIELWTKNDEYDNEVYRLPKHLDEKVARIHVEALGGSLTKLTKDQAEYIGVDVEGPYKPDHYRY' A
#
# COMPACT_ATOMS: atom_id res chain seq x y z
N ALA A 1 9.07 7.51 -2.48
CA ALA A 1 9.48 8.59 -1.54
C ALA A 1 9.83 9.87 -2.27
N GLN A 2 10.92 9.92 -3.06
CA GLN A 2 11.39 11.16 -3.71
C GLN A 2 10.33 11.82 -4.62
N ILE A 3 9.60 11.03 -5.41
CA ILE A 3 8.53 11.56 -6.27
C ILE A 3 7.47 12.29 -5.44
N GLU A 4 6.99 11.69 -4.35
CA GLU A 4 5.95 12.28 -3.47
C GLU A 4 6.41 13.62 -2.88
N LEU A 5 7.60 13.65 -2.28
CA LEU A 5 8.17 14.86 -1.70
C LEU A 5 8.43 15.94 -2.75
N TRP A 6 8.81 15.56 -3.97
CA TRP A 6 9.03 16.53 -5.04
C TRP A 6 7.71 17.13 -5.55
N THR A 7 6.70 16.30 -5.79
CA THR A 7 5.44 16.72 -6.42
C THR A 7 4.41 17.31 -5.46
N LYS A 8 4.51 17.01 -4.16
CA LYS A 8 3.53 17.40 -3.14
C LYS A 8 4.20 17.98 -1.88
N ASN A 9 5.34 18.66 -2.03
CA ASN A 9 6.05 19.22 -0.86
C ASN A 9 5.14 20.12 0.00
N ASP A 10 4.21 20.86 -0.62
CA ASP A 10 3.29 21.76 0.07
C ASP A 10 2.28 21.04 0.99
N GLU A 11 2.16 19.71 0.90
CA GLU A 11 1.27 18.90 1.75
C GLU A 11 1.97 18.41 3.05
N TYR A 12 3.25 18.73 3.24
CA TYR A 12 4.06 18.24 4.36
C TYR A 12 4.75 19.36 5.12
N ASP A 13 4.70 19.28 6.45
CA ASP A 13 5.48 20.16 7.33
C ASP A 13 6.90 19.59 7.53
N ASN A 14 7.73 20.30 8.31
CA ASN A 14 9.06 19.84 8.69
C ASN A 14 9.00 18.78 9.80
N GLU A 15 8.43 17.61 9.48
CA GLU A 15 8.31 16.46 10.37
C GLU A 15 8.78 15.15 9.68
N VAL A 16 8.76 14.05 10.43
CA VAL A 16 9.12 12.72 9.91
C VAL A 16 7.85 11.94 9.56
N TYR A 17 7.66 11.72 8.26
CA TYR A 17 6.51 10.96 7.74
C TYR A 17 6.90 9.56 7.30
N ARG A 18 5.91 8.67 7.28
CA ARG A 18 6.01 7.33 6.69
C ARG A 18 5.27 7.32 5.36
N LEU A 19 5.76 6.52 4.40
CA LEU A 19 5.06 6.31 3.13
C LEU A 19 3.66 5.72 3.39
N PRO A 20 2.61 6.18 2.67
CA PRO A 20 1.30 5.57 2.71
C PRO A 20 1.35 4.07 2.38
N LYS A 21 0.57 3.24 3.09
CA LYS A 21 0.56 1.78 2.91
C LYS A 21 0.28 1.32 1.49
N HIS A 22 -0.59 2.00 0.75
CA HIS A 22 -0.90 1.61 -0.63
C HIS A 22 0.34 1.69 -1.56
N LEU A 23 1.27 2.61 -1.29
CA LEU A 23 2.54 2.69 -2.02
C LEU A 23 3.48 1.56 -1.62
N ASP A 24 3.49 1.18 -0.34
CA ASP A 24 4.27 0.05 0.17
C ASP A 24 3.80 -1.28 -0.45
N GLU A 25 2.48 -1.50 -0.47
CA GLU A 25 1.85 -2.65 -1.13
C GLU A 25 2.10 -2.68 -2.65
N LYS A 26 2.14 -1.51 -3.31
CA LYS A 26 2.47 -1.41 -4.74
C LYS A 26 3.92 -1.84 -5.00
N VAL A 27 4.86 -1.45 -4.13
CA VAL A 27 6.26 -1.87 -4.24
C VAL A 27 6.35 -3.39 -4.07
N ALA A 28 5.69 -3.97 -3.07
CA ALA A 28 5.68 -5.41 -2.86
C ALA A 28 5.10 -6.17 -4.07
N ARG A 29 3.99 -5.70 -4.65
CA ARG A 29 3.33 -6.30 -5.82
C ARG A 29 4.29 -6.47 -7.01
N ILE A 30 5.06 -5.43 -7.33
CA ILE A 30 6.02 -5.43 -8.44
C ILE A 30 7.13 -6.48 -8.20
N HIS A 31 7.61 -6.61 -6.97
CA HIS A 31 8.69 -7.55 -6.65
C HIS A 31 8.21 -9.01 -6.64
N VAL A 32 6.98 -9.29 -6.19
CA VAL A 32 6.43 -10.65 -6.19
C VAL A 32 6.35 -11.22 -7.61
N GLU A 33 5.85 -10.43 -8.56
CA GLU A 33 5.80 -10.84 -9.97
C GLU A 33 7.20 -11.07 -10.55
N ALA A 34 8.16 -10.18 -10.25
CA ALA A 34 9.54 -10.32 -10.71
C ALA A 34 10.24 -11.57 -10.17
N LEU A 35 9.85 -12.06 -9.00
CA LEU A 35 10.36 -13.28 -8.37
C LEU A 35 9.60 -14.54 -8.79
N GLY A 36 8.65 -14.43 -9.73
CA GLY A 36 7.84 -15.55 -10.23
C GLY A 36 6.69 -15.95 -9.30
N GLY A 37 6.38 -15.13 -8.28
CA GLY A 37 5.22 -15.31 -7.42
C GLY A 37 3.93 -14.88 -8.11
N SER A 38 2.81 -15.43 -7.66
CA SER A 38 1.47 -15.00 -8.07
C SER A 38 0.69 -14.46 -6.87
N LEU A 39 -0.01 -13.35 -7.08
CA LEU A 39 -0.91 -12.77 -6.09
C LEU A 39 -2.34 -13.16 -6.43
N THR A 40 -3.05 -13.66 -5.43
CA THR A 40 -4.49 -13.86 -5.53
C THR A 40 -5.22 -12.53 -5.35
N LYS A 41 -6.34 -12.36 -6.06
CA LYS A 41 -7.20 -11.18 -5.94
C LYS A 41 -8.44 -11.52 -5.12
N LEU A 42 -8.75 -10.68 -4.13
CA LEU A 42 -9.98 -10.82 -3.36
C LEU A 42 -11.20 -10.63 -4.27
N THR A 43 -12.24 -11.42 -4.04
CA THR A 43 -13.58 -11.09 -4.56
C THR A 43 -14.16 -9.93 -3.76
N LYS A 44 -15.19 -9.27 -4.30
CA LYS A 44 -15.90 -8.19 -3.58
C LYS A 44 -16.43 -8.69 -2.24
N ASP A 45 -17.08 -9.84 -2.22
CA ASP A 45 -17.65 -10.44 -1.01
C ASP A 45 -16.57 -10.74 0.04
N GLN A 46 -15.40 -11.21 -0.37
CA GLN A 46 -14.28 -11.47 0.55
C GLN A 46 -13.73 -10.17 1.14
N ALA A 47 -13.58 -9.13 0.32
CA ALA A 47 -13.08 -7.83 0.75
C ALA A 47 -14.06 -7.16 1.73
N GLU A 48 -15.36 -7.21 1.43
CA GLU A 48 -16.42 -6.75 2.31
C GLU A 48 -16.45 -7.53 3.63
N TYR A 49 -16.30 -8.85 3.58
CA TYR A 49 -16.28 -9.71 4.77
C TYR A 49 -15.18 -9.35 5.77
N ILE A 50 -14.00 -8.93 5.29
CA ILE A 50 -12.87 -8.52 6.15
C ILE A 50 -12.74 -7.00 6.30
N GLY A 51 -13.65 -6.22 5.71
CA GLY A 51 -13.70 -4.76 5.84
C GLY A 51 -12.52 -4.03 5.17
N VAL A 52 -12.06 -4.49 4.00
CA VAL A 52 -11.00 -3.83 3.22
C VAL A 52 -11.46 -3.57 1.78
N ASP A 53 -10.78 -2.68 1.05
CA ASP A 53 -10.98 -2.55 -0.40
C ASP A 53 -10.30 -3.71 -1.14
N VAL A 54 -10.84 -4.09 -2.30
CA VAL A 54 -10.28 -5.15 -3.16
C VAL A 54 -8.85 -4.82 -3.62
N GLU A 55 -8.49 -3.55 -3.71
CA GLU A 55 -7.15 -3.07 -4.07
C GLU A 55 -6.27 -2.68 -2.87
N GLY A 56 -6.80 -2.81 -1.65
CA GLY A 56 -6.13 -2.45 -0.39
C GLY A 56 -6.33 -0.98 0.04
N PRO A 57 -5.68 -0.53 1.12
CA PRO A 57 -4.70 -1.27 1.92
C PRO A 57 -5.32 -2.44 2.69
N TYR A 58 -4.63 -3.59 2.69
CA TYR A 58 -5.16 -4.84 3.23
C TYR A 58 -4.94 -5.03 4.74
N LYS A 59 -4.23 -4.09 5.38
CA LYS A 59 -3.85 -4.16 6.80
C LYS A 59 -3.89 -2.79 7.46
N PRO A 60 -4.29 -2.69 8.74
CA PRO A 60 -4.35 -1.42 9.46
C PRO A 60 -2.95 -0.86 9.80
N ASP A 61 -2.88 0.40 10.20
CA ASP A 61 -1.62 1.13 10.45
C ASP A 61 -0.75 0.59 11.58
N HIS A 62 -1.36 -0.01 12.59
CA HIS A 62 -0.63 -0.61 13.71
C HIS A 62 -0.13 -2.04 13.41
N TYR A 63 -0.40 -2.56 12.21
CA TYR A 63 0.04 -3.89 11.81
C TYR A 63 1.56 -3.92 11.59
N ARG A 64 2.23 -4.92 12.18
CA ARG A 64 3.69 -5.04 12.25
C ARG A 64 4.26 -5.91 11.12
N TYR A 65 3.81 -5.70 9.88
CA TYR A 65 3.96 -6.55 8.69
C TYR A 65 2.90 -7.61 8.49
#